data_AF-A0A150IQT7-F1
#
_entry.id   AF-A0A150IQT7-F1
#
_cell.length_a   1.000
_cell.length_b   1.000
_cell.length_c   1.000
_cell.angle_alpha   90.00
_cell.angle_beta   90.00
_cell.angle_gamma   90.00
#
_symmetry.space_group_name_H-M   'P 1'
#
loop_
_entity.id
_entity.type
_entity.pdbx_description
1 polymer ?
#
loop_
_entity_poly.entity_id
_entity_poly.type
_entity_poly.pdbx_seq_one_letter_code
_entity_poly.pdbx_strand_id
1 'polypeptide(L)' 'MVSVKINKKKNNDIMTPFRVITFFAGLLFLILGVRFLAVGDAPGALLNGIAGMLFLLASYFSFRNKKINEKR' A
#
# COMPACT_ATOMS: atom_id res chain seq x y z
N MET A 1 43.30 5.69 18.08
CA MET A 1 42.51 5.39 16.85
C MET A 1 41.24 4.66 17.29
N VAL A 2 40.17 5.40 17.60
CA VAL A 2 38.92 4.84 18.14
C VAL A 2 38.00 4.55 16.97
N SER A 3 37.83 3.27 16.65
CA SER A 3 36.91 2.83 15.60
C SER A 3 35.48 2.96 16.13
N VAL A 4 34.86 4.11 15.85
CA VAL A 4 33.43 4.32 16.10
C VAL A 4 32.67 3.37 15.17
N LYS A 5 32.22 2.23 15.70
CA LYS A 5 31.25 1.37 15.01
C LYS A 5 29.96 2.18 14.86
N ILE A 6 29.82 2.81 13.70
CA ILE A 6 28.60 3.46 13.26
C ILE A 6 27.55 2.36 13.20
N ASN A 7 26.72 2.31 14.25
CA ASN A 7 25.59 1.40 14.35
C ASN A 7 24.65 1.81 13.21
N LYS A 8 24.72 1.10 12.08
CA LYS A 8 23.78 1.24 10.95
C LYS A 8 22.41 0.91 11.53
N LYS A 9 21.72 1.92 12.06
CA LYS A 9 20.30 1.87 12.36
C LYS A 9 19.64 1.52 11.04
N LYS A 10 19.23 0.25 10.97
CA LYS A 10 18.69 -0.43 9.80
C LYS A 10 17.62 0.49 9.20
N ASN A 11 17.87 0.97 7.99
CA ASN A 11 17.03 1.88 7.23
C ASN A 11 15.81 1.12 6.69
N ASN A 12 15.06 0.49 7.58
CA ASN A 12 14.23 -0.68 7.30
C ASN A 12 12.73 -0.47 7.52
N ASP A 13 12.28 0.77 7.69
CA ASP A 13 10.90 1.00 8.16
C ASP A 13 10.12 2.10 7.45
N ILE A 14 10.53 2.55 6.26
CA ILE A 14 9.70 3.46 5.45
C ILE A 14 8.77 2.67 4.52
N MET A 15 9.18 1.47 4.10
CA MET A 15 8.41 0.64 3.17
C MET A 15 7.21 -0.04 3.83
N THR A 16 7.29 -0.30 5.13
CA THR A 16 6.24 -0.86 6.00
C THR A 16 5.05 0.09 6.18
N PRO A 17 5.21 1.35 6.60
CA PRO A 17 4.09 2.28 6.72
C PRO A 17 3.50 2.63 5.36
N PHE A 18 4.33 2.80 4.31
CA PHE A 18 3.82 3.08 2.96
C PHE A 18 2.90 1.96 2.46
N ARG A 19 3.23 0.69 2.72
CA ARG A 19 2.39 -0.47 2.35
C ARG A 19 1.07 -0.51 3.11
N VAL A 20 1.10 -0.17 4.39
CA VAL A 20 -0.10 -0.12 5.24
C VAL A 20 -1.01 1.04 4.81
N ILE A 21 -0.45 2.21 4.53
CA ILE A 21 -1.18 3.38 4.03
C ILE A 21 -1.83 3.07 2.68
N THR A 22 -1.10 2.48 1.73
CA THR A 22 -1.66 2.10 0.42
C THR A 22 -2.75 1.03 0.53
N PHE A 23 -2.65 0.10 1.48
CA PHE A 23 -3.71 -0.87 1.76
C PHE A 23 -4.99 -0.19 2.27
N PHE A 24 -4.87 0.68 3.28
CA PHE A 24 -6.02 1.41 3.84
C PHE A 24 -6.63 2.39 2.83
N ALA A 25 -5.81 3.05 2.02
CA ALA A 25 -6.29 3.88 0.91
C ALA A 25 -7.13 3.05 -0.07
N GLY A 26 -6.64 1.87 -0.47
CA GLY A 26 -7.39 0.97 -1.36
C GLY A 26 -8.73 0.52 -0.77
N LEU A 27 -8.75 0.21 0.53
CA LEU A 27 -9.99 -0.13 1.24
C LEU A 27 -10.97 1.04 1.30
N LEU A 28 -10.48 2.26 1.56
CA LEU A 28 -11.29 3.48 1.58
C LEU A 28 -11.95 3.72 0.20
N PHE A 29 -11.18 3.58 -0.87
CA PHE A 29 -11.68 3.73 -2.25
C PHE A 29 -12.74 2.68 -2.60
N LEU A 30 -12.60 1.43 -2.13
CA LEU A 30 -13.65 0.42 -2.30
C LEU A 30 -14.94 0.79 -1.56
N ILE A 31 -14.83 1.25 -0.31
CA ILE A 31 -16.00 1.69 0.47
C ILE A 31 -16.70 2.86 -0.22
N LEU A 32 -15.93 3.83 -0.71
CA LEU A 32 -16.46 4.93 -1.51
C LEU A 32 -17.14 4.41 -2.77
N GLY A 33 -16.52 3.49 -3.51
CA GLY A 33 -17.11 2.88 -4.70
C GLY A 33 -18.47 2.23 -4.43
N VAL A 34 -18.59 1.47 -3.34
CA VAL A 34 -19.88 0.88 -2.91
C VAL A 34 -20.89 1.96 -2.53
N ARG A 35 -20.46 3.03 -1.86
CA ARG A 35 -21.31 4.20 -1.54
C ARG A 35 -21.83 4.88 -2.79
N PHE A 36 -20.98 5.15 -3.78
CA PHE A 36 -21.37 5.76 -5.05
C PHE A 36 -22.33 4.86 -5.84
N LEU A 37 -22.11 3.54 -5.80
CA LEU A 37 -23.01 2.57 -6.40
C LEU A 37 -24.40 2.61 -5.76
N ALA A 38 -24.45 2.71 -4.43
CA ALA A 38 -25.71 2.82 -3.68
C ALA A 38 -26.47 4.14 -3.95
N VAL A 39 -25.76 5.21 -4.32
CA VAL A 39 -26.35 6.51 -4.69
C VAL A 39 -26.73 6.58 -6.19
N GLY A 40 -26.42 5.53 -6.96
CA GLY A 40 -26.75 5.44 -8.39
C GLY A 40 -25.75 6.15 -9.32
N ASP A 41 -24.60 6.60 -8.81
CA ASP A 41 -23.51 7.15 -9.61
C ASP A 41 -22.59 6.02 -10.09
N ALA A 42 -22.99 5.40 -11.19
CA ALA A 42 -22.23 4.31 -11.80
C ALA A 42 -20.80 4.72 -12.24
N PRO A 43 -20.57 5.88 -12.88
CA PRO A 43 -19.21 6.35 -13.19
C PRO A 43 -18.33 6.51 -11.95
N GLY A 44 -18.86 7.14 -10.90
CA GLY A 44 -18.15 7.33 -9.63
C GLY A 44 -17.85 6.00 -8.94
N ALA A 45 -18.80 5.06 -8.93
CA ALA A 45 -18.60 3.72 -8.38
C ALA A 45 -17.47 2.97 -9.09
N LEU A 46 -17.44 3.05 -10.42
CA LEU A 46 -16.49 2.32 -11.26
C LEU A 46 -15.08 2.91 -11.13
N LEU A 47 -14.94 4.25 -11.14
CA LEU A 47 -13.65 4.92 -10.91
C LEU A 47 -13.08 4.60 -9.52
N ASN A 48 -13.89 4.73 -8.47
CA ASN A 48 -13.44 4.46 -7.11
C ASN A 48 -13.14 2.96 -6.90
N GLY A 49 -13.90 2.06 -7.51
CA GLY A 49 -13.64 0.63 -7.50
C GLY A 49 -12.31 0.27 -8.16
N ILE A 50 -12.03 0.81 -9.35
CA ILE A 50 -10.75 0.61 -10.06
C ILE A 50 -9.59 1.19 -9.24
N ALA A 51 -9.74 2.42 -8.74
CA ALA A 51 -8.72 3.05 -7.90
C ALA A 51 -8.40 2.20 -6.67
N GLY A 52 -9.43 1.71 -5.97
CA GLY A 52 -9.29 0.82 -4.83
C GLY A 52 -8.54 -0.47 -5.17
N MET A 53 -8.90 -1.10 -6.30
CA MET A 53 -8.20 -2.29 -6.79
C MET A 53 -6.72 -2.02 -7.09
N LEU A 54 -6.40 -0.91 -7.75
CA LEU A 54 -5.01 -0.54 -8.08
C LEU A 54 -4.17 -0.32 -6.82
N PHE A 55 -4.72 0.35 -5.81
CA PHE A 55 -4.04 0.55 -4.52
C PHE A 55 -3.79 -0.77 -3.77
N LEU A 56 -4.76 -1.69 -3.79
CA LEU A 56 -4.59 -3.02 -3.21
C LEU A 56 -3.55 -3.85 -3.98
N LEU A 57 -3.56 -3.77 -5.32
CA LEU A 57 -2.58 -4.44 -6.16
C LEU A 57 -1.16 -3.93 -5.88
N ALA A 58 -0.99 -2.61 -5.76
CA ALA A 58 0.28 -1.98 -5.40
C ALA A 58 0.77 -2.42 -4.02
N SER A 59 -0.13 -2.49 -3.04
CA SER A 59 0.18 -3.01 -1.70
C SER A 59 0.59 -4.49 -1.74
N TYR A 60 -0.08 -5.31 -2.56
CA TYR A 60 0.24 -6.73 -2.76
C TYR A 60 1.60 -6.93 -3.45
N PHE A 61 1.90 -6.18 -4.51
CA PHE A 61 3.21 -6.23 -5.17
C PHE A 61 4.34 -5.82 -4.21
N SER A 62 4.11 -4.80 -3.39
CA SER A 62 5.04 -4.40 -2.33
C SER A 62 5.28 -5.54 -1.31
N PHE A 63 4.24 -6.33 -1.00
CA PHE A 63 4.36 -7.52 -0.16
C PHE A 63 5.19 -8.64 -0.81
N ARG A 64 4.96 -8.93 -2.11
CA ARG A 64 5.73 -9.94 -2.85
C ARG A 64 7.20 -9.56 -3.01
N ASN A 65 7.50 -8.32 -3.36
CA ASN A 65 8.88 -7.86 -3.57
C ASN A 65 9.70 -7.90 -2.28
N LYS A 66 9.09 -7.67 -1.11
CA LYS A 66 9.76 -7.84 0.18
C LYS A 66 10.15 -9.31 0.44
N LYS A 67 9.25 -10.27 0.15
CA LYS A 67 9.53 -11.71 0.33
C LYS A 67 10.65 -12.23 -0.57
N ILE A 68 10.82 -11.66 -1.77
CA ILE A 68 11.88 -12.05 -2.70
C ILE A 68 13.25 -11.51 -2.25
N ASN A 69 13.31 -10.27 -1.76
CA ASN A 69 14.56 -9.67 -1.26
C ASN A 69 14.97 -10.19 0.13
N GLU A 70 14.07 -10.77 0.90
CA GLU A 70 14.37 -11.36 2.23
C GLU A 70 14.92 -12.80 2.13
N LYS A 71 14.92 -13.40 0.93
CA LYS A 71 15.47 -14.73 0.62
C LYS A 71 16.81 -14.72 -0.12
N ARG A 72 17.39 -13.56 -0.41
CA ARG A 72 18.74 -13.42 -0.99
C ARG A 72 19.73 -12.92 0.05
#